data_AF-A0A1W2AN34-F1
#
_entry.id   AF-A0A1W2AN34-F1
#
_cell.length_a   1.000
_cell.length_b   1.000
_cell.length_c   1.000
_cell.angle_alpha   90.00
_cell.angle_beta   90.00
_cell.angle_gamma   90.00
#
_symmetry.space_group_name_H-M   'P 1'
#
loop_
_entity.id
_entity.type
_entity.pdbx_description
1 polymer ?
#
loop_
_entity_poly.entity_id
_entity_poly.type
_entity_poly.pdbx_seq_one_letter_code
_entity_poly.pdbx_strand_id
1 'polypeptide(L)'
;MIFDKVDRRIKEMKELRRLEGIKVNRAQQEATDSKYRTLVNQASDFIEELNYVQDYLQFFLADTIKTDLEALLINLQNAIKTGYADKDAVSSADTDFKSIQTAVKKDWAKHFTVLTSTTTNTLRVISGINSEKVSSCLADIKAAEVWVIDRNVFLRLKEAIDNADSLIQSLSLDQEIILFLTSMTAGRATIADLKENVLAWIRKESLEGKIKLSFSSR
;
A
#
# COMPACT_ATOMS: atom_id res chain seq x y z
N MET A 1 32.40 -35.85 56.25
CA MET A 1 32.67 -36.42 54.91
C MET A 1 31.44 -36.54 53.99
N ILE A 2 30.31 -37.13 54.42
CA ILE A 2 29.09 -37.20 53.59
C ILE A 2 28.34 -35.86 53.60
N PHE A 3 28.16 -35.25 54.78
CA PHE A 3 27.53 -33.94 54.92
C PHE A 3 28.29 -32.83 54.17
N ASP A 4 29.63 -32.83 54.21
CA ASP A 4 30.45 -31.88 53.44
C ASP A 4 30.26 -32.01 51.92
N LYS A 5 30.06 -33.24 51.42
CA LYS A 5 29.77 -33.49 50.01
C LYS A 5 28.37 -33.00 49.62
N VAL A 6 27.39 -33.16 50.50
CA VAL A 6 26.01 -32.67 50.29
C VAL A 6 26.00 -31.14 50.29
N ASP A 7 26.66 -30.49 51.24
CA ASP A 7 26.75 -29.02 51.31
C ASP A 7 27.44 -28.43 50.07
N ARG A 8 28.49 -29.09 49.59
CA ARG A 8 29.16 -28.70 48.34
C ARG A 8 28.20 -28.79 47.14
N ARG A 9 27.45 -29.88 47.01
CA ARG A 9 26.46 -30.05 45.93
C ARG A 9 25.34 -29.02 45.98
N ILE A 10 24.88 -28.65 47.18
CA ILE A 10 23.87 -27.59 47.37
C ILE A 10 24.41 -26.24 46.89
N LYS A 11 25.67 -25.91 47.19
CA LYS A 11 26.32 -24.68 46.70
C LYS A 11 26.47 -24.69 45.17
N GLU A 12 26.93 -25.80 44.59
CA GLU A 12 27.04 -25.97 43.13
C GLU A 12 25.68 -25.81 42.43
N MET A 13 24.60 -26.38 42.97
CA MET A 13 23.25 -26.22 42.41
C MET A 13 22.70 -24.79 42.51
N LYS A 14 22.98 -24.08 43.62
CA LYS A 14 22.58 -22.67 43.76
C LYS A 14 23.28 -21.79 42.73
N GLU A 15 24.57 -22.04 42.50
CA GLU A 15 25.34 -21.31 41.49
C GLU A 15 24.88 -21.63 40.07
N LEU A 16 24.60 -22.91 39.76
CA LEU A 16 24.02 -23.31 38.47
C LEU A 16 22.69 -22.57 38.20
N ARG A 17 21.78 -22.56 39.18
CA ARG A 17 20.49 -21.86 39.06
C ARG A 17 20.67 -20.36 38.83
N ARG A 18 21.66 -19.74 39.48
CA ARG A 18 21.99 -18.32 39.28
C ARG A 18 22.46 -18.05 37.85
N LEU A 19 23.37 -18.88 37.33
CA LEU A 19 23.87 -18.77 35.96
C LEU A 19 22.78 -19.00 34.92
N GLU A 20 21.89 -19.98 35.14
CA GLU A 20 20.71 -20.20 34.29
C GLU A 20 19.79 -18.98 34.27
N GLY A 21 19.53 -18.36 35.43
CA GLY A 21 18.74 -17.13 35.51
C GLY A 21 19.35 -15.97 34.72
N ILE A 22 20.67 -15.77 34.81
CA ILE A 22 21.38 -14.74 34.02
C ILE A 22 21.25 -15.03 32.52
N LYS A 23 21.43 -16.29 32.11
CA LYS A 23 21.32 -16.69 30.71
C LYS A 23 19.91 -16.45 30.16
N VAL A 24 18.87 -16.79 30.92
CA VAL A 24 17.47 -16.54 30.53
C VAL A 24 17.19 -15.06 30.39
N ASN A 25 17.60 -14.24 31.37
CA ASN A 25 17.40 -12.78 31.32
C ASN A 25 18.11 -12.17 30.11
N ARG A 26 19.33 -12.60 29.82
CA ARG A 26 20.09 -12.16 28.65
C ARG A 26 19.38 -12.52 27.35
N ALA A 27 18.93 -13.77 27.20
CA ALA A 27 18.20 -14.21 26.01
C ALA A 27 16.89 -13.42 25.82
N GLN A 28 16.19 -13.11 26.90
CA GLN A 28 14.98 -12.28 26.84
C GLN A 28 15.27 -10.84 26.42
N GLN A 29 16.39 -10.26 26.90
CA GLN A 29 16.82 -8.93 26.49
C GLN A 29 17.20 -8.91 25.00
N GLU A 30 18.02 -9.86 24.54
CA GLU A 30 18.41 -9.99 23.13
C GLU A 30 17.19 -10.14 22.21
N ALA A 31 16.18 -10.90 22.63
CA ALA A 31 14.92 -11.02 21.92
C ALA A 31 14.14 -9.69 21.86
N THR A 32 14.16 -8.91 22.94
CA THR A 32 13.48 -7.61 23.04
C THR A 32 14.19 -6.57 22.16
N ASP A 33 15.52 -6.51 22.21
CA ASP A 33 16.34 -5.64 21.37
C ASP A 33 16.16 -5.96 19.88
N SER A 34 16.07 -7.24 19.53
CA SER A 34 15.80 -7.69 18.15
C SER A 34 14.42 -7.24 17.65
N LYS A 35 13.39 -7.39 18.48
CA LYS A 35 12.04 -6.88 18.17
C LYS A 35 12.03 -5.38 17.99
N TYR A 36 12.70 -4.65 18.88
CA TYR A 36 12.84 -3.20 18.77
C TYR A 36 13.48 -2.78 17.44
N ARG A 37 14.61 -3.38 17.07
CA ARG A 37 15.28 -3.10 15.78
C ARG A 37 14.37 -3.35 14.58
N THR A 38 13.63 -4.45 14.62
CA THR A 38 12.68 -4.79 13.56
C THR A 38 11.58 -3.74 13.46
N LEU A 39 11.02 -3.32 14.60
CA LEU A 39 9.97 -2.30 14.66
C LEU A 39 10.45 -0.94 14.16
N VAL A 40 11.66 -0.51 14.54
CA VAL A 40 12.26 0.74 14.05
C VAL A 40 12.46 0.72 12.54
N ASN A 41 13.00 -0.38 11.99
CA ASN A 41 13.18 -0.50 10.54
C ASN A 41 11.84 -0.47 9.81
N GLN A 42 10.84 -1.22 10.30
CA GLN A 42 9.50 -1.21 9.71
C GLN A 42 8.83 0.16 9.77
N ALA A 43 8.99 0.91 10.87
CA ALA A 43 8.48 2.26 10.99
C ALA A 43 9.20 3.22 10.03
N SER A 44 10.51 3.07 9.86
CA SER A 44 11.31 3.85 8.89
C SER A 44 10.83 3.60 7.46
N ASP A 45 10.78 2.34 7.03
CA ASP A 45 10.32 1.95 5.69
C ASP A 45 8.89 2.46 5.45
N PHE A 46 8.02 2.35 6.44
CA PHE A 46 6.64 2.86 6.38
C PHE A 46 6.58 4.38 6.17
N ILE A 47 7.40 5.15 6.87
CA ILE A 47 7.48 6.62 6.72
C ILE A 47 8.05 7.00 5.35
N GLU A 48 9.06 6.28 4.87
CA GLU A 48 9.63 6.52 3.54
C GLU A 48 8.60 6.30 2.42
N GLU A 49 7.77 5.27 2.54
CA GLU A 49 6.67 5.01 1.61
C GLU A 49 5.55 6.07 1.73
N LEU A 50 5.23 6.50 2.95
CA LEU A 50 4.28 7.59 3.17
C LEU A 50 4.71 8.89 2.50
N ASN A 51 5.99 9.27 2.63
CA ASN A 51 6.54 10.46 1.99
C ASN A 51 6.43 10.35 0.47
N TYR A 52 6.72 9.18 -0.10
CA TYR A 52 6.61 8.96 -1.54
C TYR A 52 5.19 9.15 -2.07
N VAL A 53 4.21 8.50 -1.46
CA VAL A 53 2.82 8.62 -1.92
C VAL A 53 2.27 10.04 -1.71
N GLN A 54 2.80 10.78 -0.73
CA GLN A 54 2.47 12.19 -0.54
C GLN A 54 3.03 13.05 -1.67
N ASP A 55 4.31 12.87 -2.01
CA ASP A 55 5.00 13.67 -3.03
C ASP A 55 4.52 13.39 -4.46
N TYR A 56 4.25 12.12 -4.80
CA TYR A 56 4.00 11.69 -6.18
C TYR A 56 2.56 11.29 -6.46
N LEU A 57 1.79 10.93 -5.42
CA LEU A 57 0.40 10.45 -5.55
C LEU A 57 -0.60 11.33 -4.78
N GLN A 58 -0.14 12.49 -4.27
CA GLN A 58 -0.97 13.50 -3.59
C GLN A 58 -1.76 12.94 -2.40
N PHE A 59 -1.22 11.91 -1.73
CA PHE A 59 -1.84 11.34 -0.55
C PHE A 59 -1.50 12.17 0.69
N PHE A 60 -2.46 12.92 1.20
CA PHE A 60 -2.29 13.74 2.40
C PHE A 60 -2.74 12.98 3.64
N LEU A 61 -1.82 12.84 4.61
CA LEU A 61 -2.13 12.26 5.90
C LEU A 61 -3.03 13.17 6.73
N ALA A 62 -4.01 12.57 7.42
CA ALA A 62 -4.77 13.23 8.46
C ALA A 62 -3.86 13.68 9.60
N ASP A 63 -4.14 14.85 10.19
CA ASP A 63 -3.29 15.41 11.25
C ASP A 63 -3.23 14.53 12.51
N THR A 64 -4.29 13.75 12.78
CA THR A 64 -4.27 12.74 13.83
C THR A 64 -3.21 11.67 13.58
N ILE A 65 -3.08 11.17 12.34
CA ILE A 65 -2.09 10.15 11.98
C ILE A 65 -0.67 10.72 12.09
N LYS A 66 -0.46 11.99 11.71
CA LYS A 66 0.83 12.67 11.87
C LYS A 66 1.22 12.77 13.35
N THR A 67 0.28 13.19 14.19
CA THR A 67 0.47 13.28 15.65
C THR A 67 0.81 11.91 16.24
N ASP A 68 0.10 10.85 15.81
CA ASP A 68 0.35 9.48 16.26
C ASP A 68 1.73 8.97 15.80
N LEU A 69 2.14 9.30 14.58
CA LEU A 69 3.49 8.98 14.06
C LEU A 69 4.59 9.69 14.86
N GLU A 70 4.42 10.98 15.15
CA GLU A 70 5.36 11.73 16.00
C GLU A 70 5.46 11.11 17.40
N ALA A 71 4.32 10.78 18.00
CA ALA A 71 4.27 10.11 19.30
C ALA A 71 4.95 8.73 19.26
N LEU A 72 4.74 7.94 18.20
CA LEU A 72 5.42 6.66 17.99
C LEU A 72 6.94 6.83 17.93
N LEU A 73 7.45 7.80 17.17
CA LEU A 73 8.89 8.05 17.07
C LEU A 73 9.51 8.44 18.42
N ILE A 74 8.81 9.27 19.20
CA ILE A 74 9.21 9.62 20.56
C ILE A 74 9.22 8.38 21.46
N ASN A 75 8.20 7.52 21.37
CA ASN A 75 8.11 6.27 22.15
C ASN A 75 9.25 5.30 21.79
N LEU A 76 9.55 5.14 20.50
CA LEU A 76 10.67 4.32 20.03
C LEU A 76 12.02 4.87 20.52
N GLN A 77 12.20 6.19 20.55
CA GLN A 77 13.41 6.79 21.10
C GLN A 77 13.50 6.57 22.63
N ASN A 78 12.37 6.68 23.33
CA ASN A 78 12.30 6.50 24.78
C ASN A 78 12.56 5.05 25.20
N ALA A 79 12.16 4.07 24.39
CA ALA A 79 12.29 2.65 24.67
C ALA A 79 13.73 2.19 24.91
N ILE A 80 14.74 2.95 24.45
CA ILE A 80 16.17 2.62 24.61
C ILE A 80 16.94 3.60 25.49
N LYS A 81 16.26 4.53 26.17
CA LYS A 81 16.93 5.60 26.96
C LYS A 81 17.87 5.09 28.06
N THR A 82 17.66 3.87 28.54
CA THR A 82 18.47 3.22 29.58
C THR A 82 19.65 2.41 29.02
N GLY A 83 19.85 2.42 27.69
CA GLY A 83 20.90 1.71 26.97
C GLY A 83 20.49 0.32 26.44
N TYR A 84 19.33 -0.19 26.85
CA TYR A 84 18.72 -1.45 26.38
C TYR A 84 17.24 -1.22 26.09
N ALA A 85 16.63 -2.04 25.23
CA ALA A 85 15.22 -1.89 24.90
C ALA A 85 14.32 -2.33 26.06
N ASP A 86 13.43 -1.44 26.50
CA ASP A 86 12.41 -1.72 27.50
C ASP A 86 11.26 -2.54 26.87
N LYS A 87 10.95 -3.68 27.48
CA LYS A 87 9.99 -4.64 26.93
C LYS A 87 8.58 -4.09 26.81
N ASP A 88 8.13 -3.33 27.80
CA ASP A 88 6.76 -2.83 27.86
C ASP A 88 6.61 -1.65 26.89
N ALA A 89 7.61 -0.77 26.81
CA ALA A 89 7.69 0.30 25.83
C ALA A 89 7.71 -0.22 24.39
N VAL A 90 8.50 -1.27 24.09
CA VAL A 90 8.53 -1.91 22.76
C VAL A 90 7.17 -2.52 22.41
N SER A 91 6.52 -3.17 23.37
CA SER A 91 5.20 -3.79 23.15
C SER A 91 4.10 -2.74 22.93
N SER A 92 4.17 -1.63 23.66
CA SER A 92 3.28 -0.47 23.45
C SER A 92 3.50 0.13 22.06
N ALA A 93 4.75 0.42 21.70
CA ALA A 93 5.08 0.99 20.40
C ALA A 93 4.66 0.09 19.22
N ASP A 94 4.77 -1.24 19.36
CA ASP A 94 4.28 -2.19 18.36
C ASP A 94 2.74 -2.12 18.21
N THR A 95 2.02 -1.90 19.31
CA THR A 95 0.56 -1.73 19.31
C THR A 95 0.16 -0.40 18.66
N ASP A 96 0.86 0.67 18.99
CA ASP A 96 0.67 2.00 18.40
C ASP A 96 0.93 1.95 16.89
N PHE A 97 2.04 1.33 16.47
CA PHE A 97 2.40 1.19 15.07
C PHE A 97 1.34 0.41 14.27
N LYS A 98 0.82 -0.70 14.80
CA LYS A 98 -0.27 -1.46 14.16
C LYS A 98 -1.55 -0.64 14.02
N SER A 99 -1.84 0.20 15.00
CA SER A 99 -3.00 1.10 14.98
C SER A 99 -2.85 2.16 13.89
N ILE A 100 -1.67 2.77 13.80
CA ILE A 100 -1.30 3.72 12.74
C ILE A 100 -1.39 3.08 11.35
N GLN A 101 -0.81 1.88 11.17
CA GLN A 101 -0.90 1.14 9.91
C GLN A 101 -2.34 0.87 9.49
N THR A 102 -3.22 0.57 10.45
CA THR A 102 -4.64 0.34 10.19
C THR A 102 -5.36 1.62 9.78
N ALA A 103 -5.05 2.75 10.43
CA ALA A 103 -5.59 4.06 10.08
C ALA A 103 -5.16 4.47 8.66
N VAL A 104 -3.86 4.36 8.35
CA VAL A 104 -3.33 4.65 7.00
C VAL A 104 -3.95 3.75 5.94
N LYS A 105 -4.09 2.44 6.19
CA LYS A 105 -4.78 1.53 5.26
C LYS A 105 -6.19 2.00 4.92
N LYS A 106 -6.94 2.47 5.92
CA LYS A 106 -8.30 2.97 5.74
C LYS A 106 -8.35 4.25 4.93
N ASP A 107 -7.44 5.19 5.19
CA ASP A 107 -7.40 6.46 4.46
C ASP A 107 -6.86 6.29 3.03
N TRP A 108 -5.87 5.41 2.86
CA TRP A 108 -5.39 4.99 1.54
C TRP A 108 -6.52 4.42 0.68
N ALA A 109 -7.36 3.51 1.20
CA ALA A 109 -8.45 2.93 0.42
C ALA A 109 -9.43 3.98 -0.14
N LYS A 110 -9.71 5.03 0.64
CA LYS A 110 -10.54 6.16 0.20
C LYS A 110 -9.82 6.98 -0.87
N HIS A 111 -8.56 7.35 -0.61
CA HIS A 111 -7.74 8.13 -1.54
C HIS A 111 -7.54 7.39 -2.87
N PHE A 112 -7.17 6.12 -2.81
CA PHE A 112 -6.98 5.25 -3.96
C PHE A 112 -8.22 5.22 -4.86
N THR A 113 -9.42 5.11 -4.27
CA THR A 113 -10.67 5.12 -5.02
C THR A 113 -10.85 6.45 -5.76
N VAL A 114 -10.59 7.58 -5.10
CA VAL A 114 -10.69 8.91 -5.73
C VAL A 114 -9.64 9.07 -6.83
N LEU A 115 -8.40 8.70 -6.55
CA LEU A 115 -7.27 8.82 -7.46
C LEU A 115 -7.45 7.98 -8.73
N THR A 116 -7.98 6.76 -8.61
CA THR A 116 -7.93 5.78 -9.71
C THR A 116 -9.27 5.53 -10.39
N SER A 117 -10.41 5.92 -9.80
CA SER A 117 -11.74 5.57 -10.34
C SER A 117 -11.97 6.11 -11.76
N THR A 118 -11.69 7.38 -12.00
CA THR A 118 -11.81 8.01 -13.32
C THR A 118 -10.89 7.33 -14.32
N THR A 119 -9.61 7.20 -13.99
CA THR A 119 -8.60 6.57 -14.85
C THR A 119 -8.95 5.13 -15.18
N THR A 120 -9.40 4.34 -14.20
CA THR A 120 -9.82 2.95 -14.37
C THR A 120 -11.05 2.84 -15.26
N ASN A 121 -12.03 3.72 -15.09
CA ASN A 121 -13.22 3.76 -15.93
C ASN A 121 -12.84 4.10 -17.38
N THR A 122 -12.02 5.13 -17.58
CA THR A 122 -11.57 5.52 -18.91
C THR A 122 -10.71 4.46 -19.59
N LEU A 123 -9.84 3.78 -18.84
CA LEU A 123 -9.05 2.64 -19.32
C LEU A 123 -9.96 1.48 -19.78
N ARG A 124 -10.97 1.10 -18.99
CA ARG A 124 -11.95 0.07 -19.41
C ARG A 124 -12.67 0.48 -20.68
N VAL A 125 -13.04 1.74 -20.76
CA VAL A 125 -13.71 2.39 -21.89
C VAL A 125 -12.88 2.29 -23.18
N ILE A 126 -11.56 2.47 -23.12
CA ILE A 126 -10.65 2.37 -24.27
C ILE A 126 -9.98 0.99 -24.42
N SER A 127 -10.34 0.01 -23.59
CA SER A 127 -9.77 -1.34 -23.63
C SER A 127 -9.98 -2.06 -24.97
N GLY A 128 -11.05 -1.71 -25.70
CA GLY A 128 -11.30 -2.21 -27.06
C GLY A 128 -10.32 -1.69 -28.12
N ILE A 129 -9.56 -0.63 -27.82
CA ILE A 129 -8.64 0.01 -28.76
C ILE A 129 -7.22 -0.56 -28.64
N ASN A 130 -6.77 -0.80 -27.40
CA ASN A 130 -5.43 -1.29 -27.07
C ASN A 130 -5.46 -2.21 -25.83
N SER A 131 -5.97 -3.43 -25.99
CA SER A 131 -6.33 -4.29 -24.85
C SER A 131 -5.13 -4.73 -24.00
N GLU A 132 -3.94 -4.91 -24.59
CA GLU A 132 -2.75 -5.39 -23.89
C GLU A 132 -2.13 -4.31 -23.00
N LYS A 133 -1.95 -3.09 -23.51
CA LYS A 133 -1.44 -1.98 -22.68
C LYS A 133 -2.42 -1.59 -21.58
N VAL A 134 -3.71 -1.59 -21.91
CA VAL A 134 -4.77 -1.27 -20.94
C VAL A 134 -4.86 -2.34 -19.85
N SER A 135 -4.75 -3.63 -20.18
CA SER A 135 -4.83 -4.69 -19.17
C SER A 135 -3.65 -4.64 -18.20
N SER A 136 -2.43 -4.34 -18.68
CA SER A 136 -1.27 -4.13 -17.81
C SER A 136 -1.48 -2.94 -16.87
N CYS A 137 -1.92 -1.78 -17.40
CA CYS A 137 -2.18 -0.60 -16.57
C CYS A 137 -3.24 -0.88 -15.50
N LEU A 138 -4.32 -1.58 -15.85
CA LEU A 138 -5.36 -1.96 -14.90
C LEU A 138 -4.86 -2.94 -13.83
N ALA A 139 -3.94 -3.84 -14.17
CA ALA A 139 -3.33 -4.75 -13.21
C ALA A 139 -2.43 -4.01 -12.23
N ASP A 140 -1.59 -3.09 -12.72
CA ASP A 140 -0.70 -2.26 -11.89
C ASP A 140 -1.49 -1.32 -10.97
N ILE A 141 -2.57 -0.71 -11.48
CA ILE A 141 -3.50 0.08 -10.66
C ILE A 141 -4.09 -0.80 -9.54
N LYS A 142 -4.61 -1.98 -9.89
CA LYS A 142 -5.25 -2.88 -8.92
C LYS A 142 -4.28 -3.39 -7.86
N ALA A 143 -3.01 -3.62 -8.22
CA ALA A 143 -2.00 -4.09 -7.28
C ALA A 143 -1.77 -3.12 -6.10
N ALA A 144 -2.03 -1.83 -6.31
CA ALA A 144 -1.88 -0.79 -5.29
C ALA A 144 -3.17 -0.47 -4.51
N GLU A 145 -4.26 -1.22 -4.74
CA GLU A 145 -5.56 -1.00 -4.05
C GLU A 145 -5.42 -1.12 -2.53
N VAL A 146 -4.59 -2.07 -2.07
CA VAL A 146 -4.31 -2.27 -0.65
C VAL A 146 -2.96 -1.66 -0.33
N TRP A 147 -2.90 -0.88 0.75
CA TRP A 147 -1.65 -0.32 1.24
C TRP A 147 -0.64 -1.41 1.61
N VAL A 148 0.56 -1.29 1.07
CA VAL A 148 1.72 -2.17 1.32
C VAL A 148 2.97 -1.32 1.56
N ILE A 149 3.97 -1.91 2.22
CA ILE A 149 5.29 -1.28 2.37
C ILE A 149 6.19 -1.83 1.25
N ASP A 150 5.92 -1.40 0.02
CA ASP A 150 6.69 -1.78 -1.17
C ASP A 150 6.67 -0.64 -2.20
N ARG A 151 7.82 0.03 -2.34
CA ARG A 151 8.03 1.13 -3.28
C ARG A 151 7.65 0.79 -4.71
N ASN A 152 7.90 -0.44 -5.15
CA ASN A 152 7.67 -0.83 -6.54
C ASN A 152 6.19 -0.83 -6.89
N VAL A 153 5.31 -1.14 -5.94
CA VAL A 153 3.86 -1.11 -6.14
C VAL A 153 3.40 0.32 -6.42
N PHE A 154 3.89 1.30 -5.65
CA PHE A 154 3.51 2.71 -5.85
C PHE A 154 4.16 3.34 -7.07
N LEU A 155 5.41 2.96 -7.42
CA LEU A 155 6.05 3.38 -8.67
C LEU A 155 5.23 2.94 -9.89
N ARG A 156 4.84 1.66 -9.93
CA ARG A 156 4.02 1.12 -11.04
C ARG A 156 2.64 1.75 -11.08
N LEU A 157 2.03 2.05 -9.93
CA LEU A 157 0.76 2.80 -9.90
C LEU A 157 0.93 4.18 -10.55
N LYS A 158 1.99 4.92 -10.19
CA LYS A 158 2.26 6.24 -10.77
C LYS A 158 2.45 6.16 -12.28
N GLU A 159 3.28 5.23 -12.73
CA GLU A 159 3.51 4.98 -14.16
C GLU A 159 2.21 4.59 -14.89
N ALA A 160 1.37 3.74 -14.29
CA ALA A 160 0.09 3.33 -14.88
C ALA A 160 -0.89 4.52 -15.01
N ILE A 161 -0.94 5.41 -14.02
CA ILE A 161 -1.75 6.64 -14.07
C ILE A 161 -1.21 7.58 -15.16
N ASP A 162 0.10 7.82 -15.21
CA ASP A 162 0.71 8.70 -16.21
C ASP A 162 0.52 8.17 -17.64
N ASN A 163 0.68 6.86 -17.83
CA ASN A 163 0.44 6.21 -19.11
C ASN A 163 -1.02 6.31 -19.52
N ALA A 164 -1.94 6.16 -18.57
CA ALA A 164 -3.36 6.31 -18.83
C ALA A 164 -3.71 7.75 -19.18
N ASP A 165 -3.18 8.74 -18.46
CA ASP A 165 -3.40 10.16 -18.75
C ASP A 165 -2.83 10.55 -20.12
N SER A 166 -1.63 10.07 -20.47
CA SER A 166 -1.04 10.28 -21.79
C SER A 166 -1.89 9.64 -22.89
N LEU A 167 -2.42 8.43 -22.67
CA LEU A 167 -3.32 7.77 -23.61
C LEU A 167 -4.63 8.56 -23.77
N ILE A 168 -5.21 9.03 -22.67
CA ILE A 168 -6.43 9.85 -22.67
C ILE A 168 -6.21 11.15 -23.46
N GLN A 169 -5.10 11.85 -23.21
CA GLN A 169 -4.74 13.07 -23.92
C GLN A 169 -4.52 12.81 -25.41
N SER A 170 -3.84 11.71 -25.77
CA SER A 170 -3.61 11.36 -27.17
C SER A 170 -4.90 11.12 -27.95
N LEU A 171 -5.93 10.59 -27.27
CA LEU A 171 -7.22 10.27 -27.87
C LEU A 171 -8.15 11.48 -28.02
N SER A 172 -7.79 12.67 -27.51
CA SER A 172 -8.60 13.90 -27.61
C SER A 172 -10.09 13.67 -27.23
N LEU A 173 -10.34 12.93 -26.15
CA LEU A 173 -11.68 12.50 -25.75
C LEU A 173 -12.49 13.70 -25.25
N ASP A 174 -13.51 14.11 -26.00
CA ASP A 174 -14.52 15.05 -25.53
C ASP A 174 -15.61 14.34 -24.71
N GLN A 175 -16.48 15.13 -24.06
CA GLN A 175 -17.54 14.60 -23.19
C GLN A 175 -18.50 13.65 -23.94
N GLU A 176 -18.78 13.88 -25.23
CA GLU A 176 -19.68 13.02 -26.00
C GLU A 176 -19.01 11.69 -26.36
N ILE A 177 -17.71 11.71 -26.68
CA ILE A 177 -16.91 10.50 -26.91
C ILE A 177 -16.82 9.68 -25.63
N ILE A 178 -16.60 10.31 -24.47
CA ILE A 178 -16.57 9.64 -23.16
C ILE A 178 -17.91 8.96 -22.89
N LEU A 179 -19.03 9.64 -23.11
CA LEU A 179 -20.37 9.09 -22.91
C LEU A 179 -20.64 7.91 -23.84
N PHE A 180 -20.29 8.02 -25.12
CA PHE A 180 -20.43 6.94 -26.09
C PHE A 180 -19.67 5.69 -25.67
N LEU A 181 -18.37 5.83 -25.34
CA LEU A 181 -17.54 4.69 -24.98
C LEU A 181 -17.94 4.11 -23.59
N THR A 182 -18.46 4.93 -22.68
CA THR A 182 -19.06 4.46 -21.41
C THR A 182 -20.31 3.62 -21.65
N SER A 183 -21.20 4.06 -22.54
CA SER A 183 -22.36 3.27 -22.95
C SER A 183 -21.94 1.98 -23.66
N MET A 184 -20.87 2.02 -24.46
CA MET A 184 -20.37 0.86 -25.20
C MET A 184 -19.84 -0.22 -24.26
N THR A 185 -19.03 0.17 -23.28
CA THR A 185 -18.52 -0.77 -22.27
C THR A 185 -19.59 -1.32 -21.33
N ALA A 186 -20.64 -0.53 -21.06
CA ALA A 186 -21.80 -1.01 -20.32
C ALA A 186 -22.72 -1.93 -21.15
N GLY A 187 -22.42 -2.17 -22.44
CA GLY A 187 -23.28 -2.94 -23.35
C GLY A 187 -24.61 -2.26 -23.67
N ARG A 188 -24.69 -0.94 -23.47
CA ARG A 188 -25.91 -0.12 -23.65
C ARG A 188 -25.80 0.87 -24.80
N ALA A 189 -24.65 0.98 -25.46
CA ALA A 189 -24.50 1.86 -26.61
C ALA A 189 -25.38 1.38 -27.76
N THR A 190 -26.06 2.34 -28.37
CA THR A 190 -26.91 2.16 -29.54
C THR A 190 -26.36 3.00 -30.69
N ILE A 191 -26.95 2.82 -31.88
CA ILE A 191 -26.59 3.65 -33.03
C ILE A 191 -26.93 5.13 -32.81
N ALA A 192 -27.84 5.45 -31.89
CA ALA A 192 -28.18 6.84 -31.56
C ALA A 192 -27.05 7.56 -30.81
N ASP A 193 -26.14 6.81 -30.18
CA ASP A 193 -24.98 7.34 -29.48
C ASP A 193 -23.80 7.64 -30.45
N LEU A 194 -23.88 7.18 -31.71
CA LEU A 194 -22.93 7.49 -32.79
C LEU A 194 -23.25 8.85 -33.43
N LYS A 195 -23.04 9.92 -32.68
CA LYS A 195 -23.13 11.30 -33.19
C LYS A 195 -22.03 11.62 -34.19
N GLU A 196 -22.21 12.70 -34.96
CA GLU A 196 -21.27 13.16 -36.00
C GLU A 196 -19.84 13.33 -35.47
N ASN A 197 -19.67 13.88 -34.27
CA ASN A 197 -18.36 14.04 -33.64
C ASN A 197 -17.72 12.71 -33.22
N VAL A 198 -18.51 11.78 -32.68
CA VAL A 198 -18.07 10.43 -32.31
C VAL A 198 -17.61 9.68 -33.55
N LEU A 199 -18.37 9.76 -34.66
CA LEU A 199 -17.99 9.18 -35.95
C LEU A 199 -16.74 9.81 -36.54
N ALA A 200 -16.62 11.15 -36.49
CA ALA A 200 -15.44 11.87 -36.95
C ALA A 200 -14.19 11.49 -36.13
N TRP A 201 -14.34 11.33 -34.82
CA TRP A 201 -13.28 10.87 -33.93
C TRP A 201 -12.87 9.42 -34.21
N ILE A 202 -13.83 8.49 -34.37
CA ILE A 202 -13.55 7.08 -34.72
C ILE A 202 -12.74 7.01 -36.01
N ARG A 203 -13.07 7.84 -37.01
CA ARG A 203 -12.33 7.94 -38.28
C ARG A 203 -10.94 8.51 -38.09
N LYS A 204 -10.82 9.63 -37.38
CA LYS A 204 -9.54 10.30 -37.12
C LYS A 204 -8.55 9.37 -36.43
N GLU A 205 -9.00 8.64 -35.42
CA GLU A 205 -8.18 7.70 -34.65
C GLU A 205 -8.06 6.31 -35.31
N SER A 206 -8.59 6.14 -36.53
CA SER A 206 -8.55 4.88 -37.31
C SER A 206 -9.11 3.67 -36.54
N LEU A 207 -10.21 3.88 -35.81
CA LEU A 207 -10.84 2.87 -34.95
C LEU A 207 -12.00 2.13 -35.64
N GLU A 208 -12.35 2.49 -36.88
CA GLU A 208 -13.48 1.91 -37.63
C GLU A 208 -13.43 0.39 -37.70
N GLY A 209 -12.25 -0.20 -37.89
CA GLY A 209 -12.06 -1.66 -37.95
C GLY A 209 -12.00 -2.36 -36.59
N LYS A 210 -11.95 -1.60 -35.49
CA LYS A 210 -11.86 -2.13 -34.11
C LYS A 210 -13.21 -2.15 -33.39
N ILE A 211 -14.22 -1.46 -33.93
CA ILE A 211 -15.55 -1.37 -33.34
C ILE A 211 -16.47 -2.39 -34.04
N LYS A 212 -17.01 -3.32 -33.25
CA LYS A 212 -17.95 -4.33 -33.75
C LYS A 212 -19.38 -3.96 -33.33
N LEU A 213 -20.27 -3.83 -34.31
CA LEU A 213 -21.69 -3.64 -34.07
C LEU A 213 -22.41 -4.99 -34.04
N SER A 214 -23.32 -5.16 -33.08
CA SER A 214 -24.17 -6.35 -32.98
C SER A 214 -25.60 -5.92 -32.65
N PHE A 215 -26.58 -6.60 -33.24
CA PHE A 215 -27.99 -6.40 -32.89
C PHE A 215 -28.27 -7.04 -31.52
N SER A 216 -29.03 -6.33 -30.67
CA SER A 216 -29.55 -6.91 -29.45
C SER A 216 -30.52 -8.03 -29.81
N SER A 217 -30.21 -9.27 -29.40
CA SER A 217 -31.16 -10.36 -29.51
C SER A 217 -32.32 -10.07 -28.55
N ARG A 218 -33.54 -9.95 -29.10
CA ARG A 218 -34.75 -9.87 -28.29
C ARG A 218 -34.94 -11.14 -27.48
#